data_AF-A0A927UX91-F1
#
_entry.id   AF-A0A927UX91-F1
#
_cell.length_a   1.000
_cell.length_b   1.000
_cell.length_c   1.000
_cell.angle_alpha   90.00
_cell.angle_beta   90.00
_cell.angle_gamma   90.00
#
_symmetry.space_group_name_H-M   'P 1'
#
loop_
_entity.id
_entity.type
_entity.pdbx_description
1 polymer ?
#
loop_
_entity_poly.entity_id
_entity_poly.type
_entity_poly.pdbx_seq_one_letter_code
_entity_poly.pdbx_strand_id
1 'polypeptide(L)'
;MSLKIQVVVLVLLLISLALLFVQVKKRKLDLKYTLAWFVLVISLIVIDIFPAIITGISNAVGIATPSNMLFLVGYVLLVIIIYTLTVAISKMSDNIRAMAQKIALLEKEIEQLKEKEE
;
A
#
# COMPACT_ATOMS: atom_id res chain seq x y z
N MET A 1 -13.52 18.46 15.61
CA MET A 1 -14.26 17.27 15.11
C MET A 1 -15.48 17.07 15.99
N SER A 2 -16.63 16.71 15.42
CA SER A 2 -17.73 16.16 16.24
C SER A 2 -17.28 14.79 16.74
N LEU A 3 -17.47 14.52 18.04
CA LEU A 3 -17.08 13.26 18.70
C LEU A 3 -17.66 12.03 17.96
N LYS A 4 -18.81 12.21 17.29
CA LYS A 4 -19.44 11.20 16.45
C LYS A 4 -18.61 10.79 15.23
N ILE A 5 -17.97 11.75 14.54
CA ILE A 5 -17.18 11.48 13.33
C ILE A 5 -15.88 10.77 13.70
N GLN A 6 -15.23 11.21 14.79
CA GLN A 6 -13.99 10.60 15.28
C GLN A 6 -14.20 9.11 15.61
N VAL A 7 -15.29 8.77 16.31
CA VAL A 7 -15.62 7.36 16.61
C VAL A 7 -15.85 6.53 15.34
N VAL A 8 -16.55 7.07 14.35
CA VAL A 8 -16.79 6.37 13.08
C VAL A 8 -15.48 6.12 12.33
N VAL A 9 -14.60 7.12 12.26
CA VAL A 9 -13.28 7.01 11.61
C VAL A 9 -12.42 5.98 12.33
N LEU A 10 -12.36 6.01 13.66
CA LEU A 10 -11.61 5.05 14.46
C LEU A 10 -12.06 3.61 14.20
N VAL A 11 -13.37 3.36 14.17
CA VAL A 11 -13.92 2.02 13.88
C VAL A 11 -13.54 1.56 12.48
N LEU A 12 -13.63 2.44 11.47
CA LEU A 12 -13.19 2.12 10.10
C LEU A 12 -11.69 1.79 10.01
N LEU A 13 -10.85 2.54 10.74
CA LEU A 13 -9.40 2.27 10.81
C LEU A 13 -9.10 0.93 11.47
N LEU A 14 -9.79 0.58 12.56
CA LEU A 14 -9.64 -0.71 13.23
C LEU A 14 -10.11 -1.88 12.35
N ILE A 15 -11.23 -1.74 11.64
CA ILE A 15 -11.69 -2.74 10.67
C ILE A 15 -10.65 -2.90 9.56
N SER A 16 -10.10 -1.80 9.03
CA SER A 16 -9.06 -1.83 8.00
C SER A 16 -7.80 -2.56 8.49
N LEU A 17 -7.38 -2.28 9.73
CA LEU A 17 -6.24 -2.96 10.36
C LEU A 17 -6.50 -4.47 10.51
N ALA A 18 -7.70 -4.86 10.96
CA ALA A 18 -8.09 -6.26 11.10
C ALA A 18 -8.09 -6.98 9.75
N LEU A 19 -8.63 -6.35 8.69
CA LEU A 19 -8.60 -6.89 7.33
C LEU A 19 -7.17 -7.07 6.81
N LEU A 20 -6.28 -6.11 7.05
CA LEU A 20 -4.85 -6.24 6.73
C LEU A 20 -4.23 -7.45 7.44
N PHE A 21 -4.50 -7.61 8.73
CA PHE A 21 -4.02 -8.75 9.51
C PHE A 21 -4.49 -10.10 8.95
N VAL A 22 -5.77 -10.19 8.57
CA VAL A 22 -6.35 -11.39 7.96
C VAL A 22 -5.70 -11.69 6.60
N GLN A 23 -5.44 -10.68 5.78
CA GLN A 23 -4.81 -10.83 4.47
C GLN A 23 -3.36 -11.33 4.58
N VAL A 24 -2.58 -10.81 5.54
CA VAL A 24 -1.21 -11.28 5.84
C VAL A 24 -1.26 -12.72 6.34
N LYS A 25 -2.14 -13.03 7.30
CA LYS A 25 -2.26 -14.40 7.86
C LYS A 25 -2.63 -15.43 6.79
N LYS A 26 -3.44 -15.04 5.81
CA LYS A 26 -3.85 -15.91 4.69
C LYS A 26 -2.78 -16.03 3.59
N ARG A 27 -1.56 -15.50 3.77
CA ARG A 27 -0.46 -15.48 2.78
C ARG A 27 -0.85 -14.94 1.40
N LYS A 28 -1.93 -14.16 1.31
CA LYS A 28 -2.40 -13.57 0.03
C LYS A 28 -1.56 -12.37 -0.39
N LEU A 29 -0.86 -11.75 0.56
CA LEU A 29 0.03 -10.62 0.33
C LEU A 29 1.38 -10.90 0.96
N ASP A 30 2.45 -10.67 0.19
CA ASP A 30 3.81 -10.72 0.69
C ASP A 30 4.01 -9.61 1.74
N LEU A 31 4.59 -9.98 2.89
CA LEU A 31 4.76 -9.11 4.07
C LEU A 31 5.40 -7.76 3.72
N LYS A 32 6.30 -7.75 2.73
CA LYS A 32 6.99 -6.56 2.21
C LYS A 32 6.03 -5.48 1.71
N TYR A 33 4.94 -5.86 1.06
CA TYR A 33 3.96 -4.92 0.49
C TYR A 33 2.93 -4.48 1.52
N THR A 34 2.64 -5.31 2.52
CA THR A 34 1.65 -4.99 3.56
C THR A 34 2.24 -4.17 4.70
N LEU A 35 3.57 -4.18 4.89
CA LEU A 35 4.25 -3.41 5.93
C LEU A 35 3.98 -1.90 5.82
N ALA A 36 4.02 -1.36 4.60
CA ALA A 36 3.72 0.06 4.35
C ALA A 36 2.27 0.42 4.76
N TRP A 37 1.32 -0.47 4.49
CA TRP A 37 -0.08 -0.30 4.90
C TRP A 37 -0.26 -0.35 6.41
N PHE A 38 0.46 -1.23 7.10
CA PHE A 38 0.44 -1.29 8.56
C PHE A 38 0.93 0.01 9.20
N VAL A 39 2.10 0.50 8.75
CA VAL A 39 2.67 1.77 9.24
C VAL A 39 1.69 2.91 9.03
N LEU A 40 1.03 2.95 7.87
CA LEU A 40 0.07 3.99 7.54
C LEU A 40 -1.18 3.95 8.42
N VAL A 41 -1.84 2.79 8.56
CA VAL A 41 -3.05 2.66 9.37
C VAL A 41 -2.76 2.97 10.84
N ILE A 42 -1.62 2.51 11.37
CA ILE A 42 -1.19 2.85 12.73
C ILE A 42 -0.97 4.36 12.86
N SER A 43 -0.30 5.00 11.90
CA SER A 43 -0.07 6.45 11.92
C SER A 43 -1.37 7.24 11.92
N LEU A 44 -2.36 6.81 11.13
CA LEU A 44 -3.69 7.43 11.10
C LEU A 44 -4.44 7.26 12.43
N ILE A 45 -4.36 6.09 13.06
CA ILE A 45 -4.98 5.85 14.39
C ILE A 45 -4.35 6.78 15.44
N VAL A 46 -3.02 6.94 15.43
CA VAL A 46 -2.34 7.85 16.36
C VAL A 46 -2.80 9.30 16.16
N ILE A 47 -2.92 9.74 14.91
CA ILE A 47 -3.42 11.08 14.57
C ILE A 47 -4.87 11.27 15.02
N ASP A 48 -5.72 10.26 14.84
CA ASP A 48 -7.14 10.32 15.20
C ASP A 48 -7.35 10.35 16.74
N ILE A 49 -6.51 9.64 17.50
CA ILE A 49 -6.54 9.66 18.97
C ILE A 49 -5.96 10.98 19.53
N PHE A 50 -4.92 11.54 18.89
CA PHE A 50 -4.23 12.74 19.33
C PHE A 50 -4.36 13.90 18.33
N PRO A 51 -5.54 14.55 18.24
CA PRO A 51 -5.76 15.64 17.28
C PRO A 51 -4.85 16.84 17.53
N ALA A 52 -4.33 17.01 18.76
CA ALA A 52 -3.37 18.06 19.11
C ALA A 52 -2.10 18.06 18.21
N ILE A 53 -1.69 16.89 17.70
CA ILE A 53 -0.57 16.77 16.76
C ILE A 53 -0.89 17.52 15.46
N ILE A 54 -2.07 17.27 14.89
CA ILE A 54 -2.54 17.94 13.68
C ILE A 54 -2.77 19.42 13.94
N THR A 55 -3.33 19.81 15.09
CA THR A 55 -3.52 21.22 15.43
C THR A 55 -2.19 21.97 15.53
N GLY A 56 -1.17 21.36 16.14
CA GLY A 56 0.18 21.94 16.25
C GLY A 56 0.85 22.14 14.89
N ILE A 57 0.77 21.12 14.02
CA ILE A 57 1.31 21.23 12.65
C ILE A 57 0.52 22.23 11.81
N SER A 58 -0.82 22.24 11.92
CA SER A 58 -1.69 23.20 11.24
C SER A 58 -1.30 24.63 11.55
N ASN A 59 -1.02 24.93 12.83
CA ASN A 59 -0.57 26.25 13.26
C ASN A 59 0.84 26.60 12.74
N ALA A 60 1.75 25.62 12.69
CA ALA A 60 3.11 25.84 12.18
C ALA A 60 3.14 26.06 10.66
N VAL A 61 2.28 25.36 9.91
CA VAL A 61 2.17 25.45 8.45
C VAL A 61 1.28 26.63 8.00
N GLY A 62 0.48 27.18 8.90
CA GLY A 62 -0.44 28.30 8.61
C GLY A 62 -1.79 27.88 8.01
N ILE A 63 -2.21 26.63 8.24
CA ILE A 63 -3.51 26.11 7.81
C ILE A 63 -4.58 26.50 8.85
N ALA A 64 -5.60 27.23 8.40
CA ALA A 64 -6.63 27.80 9.28
C ALA A 64 -7.56 26.76 9.93
N THR A 65 -7.82 25.63 9.26
CA THR A 65 -8.71 24.58 9.76
C THR A 65 -7.97 23.26 9.93
N PRO A 66 -7.94 22.66 11.14
CA PRO A 66 -7.32 21.36 11.39
C PRO A 66 -7.84 20.23 10.47
N SER A 67 -9.09 20.33 10.04
CA SER A 67 -9.68 19.41 9.06
C SER A 67 -8.93 19.42 7.72
N ASN A 68 -8.53 20.60 7.22
CA ASN A 68 -7.81 20.73 5.95
C ASN A 68 -6.40 20.15 6.06
N MET A 69 -5.76 20.30 7.24
CA MET A 69 -4.47 19.66 7.51
C MET A 69 -4.60 18.13 7.47
N LEU A 70 -5.67 17.57 8.04
CA LEU A 70 -5.93 16.12 8.00
C LEU A 70 -6.13 15.61 6.57
N PHE A 71 -6.85 16.36 5.72
CA PHE A 71 -6.97 16.05 4.29
C PHE A 71 -5.63 16.11 3.56
N LEU A 72 -4.79 17.10 3.84
CA LEU A 72 -3.46 17.22 3.24
C LEU A 72 -2.56 16.05 3.61
N VAL A 73 -2.52 15.66 4.89
CA VAL A 73 -1.78 14.47 5.34
C VAL A 73 -2.31 13.21 4.65
N GLY A 74 -3.63 13.04 4.61
CA GLY A 74 -4.26 11.91 3.91
C GLY A 74 -3.89 11.86 2.43
N TYR A 75 -3.86 13.02 1.75
CA TYR A 75 -3.48 13.12 0.35
C TYR A 75 -2.02 12.73 0.11
N VAL A 76 -1.09 13.25 0.93
CA VAL A 76 0.34 12.87 0.85
C VAL A 76 0.52 11.37 1.06
N LEU A 77 -0.16 10.80 2.06
CA LEU A 77 -0.13 9.35 2.31
C LEU A 77 -0.67 8.56 1.12
N LEU A 78 -1.75 9.03 0.49
CA LEU A 78 -2.33 8.40 -0.69
C LEU A 78 -1.36 8.40 -1.87
N VAL A 79 -0.65 9.50 -2.12
CA VAL A 79 0.41 9.56 -3.15
C VAL A 79 1.52 8.55 -2.87
N ILE A 80 1.95 8.40 -1.61
CA ILE A 80 2.96 7.41 -1.21
C ILE A 80 2.47 5.98 -1.50
N ILE A 81 1.21 5.67 -1.20
CA ILE A 81 0.61 4.37 -1.49
C ILE A 81 0.63 4.10 -3.00
N ILE A 82 0.12 5.06 -3.79
CA ILE A 82 0.06 4.91 -5.26
C ILE A 82 1.46 4.66 -5.80
N TYR A 83 2.45 5.44 -5.38
CA TYR A 83 3.83 5.25 -5.80
C TYR A 83 4.37 3.86 -5.44
N THR A 84 4.10 3.38 -4.22
CA THR A 84 4.50 2.04 -3.78
C THR A 84 3.87 0.95 -4.65
N LEU A 85 2.59 1.11 -5.00
CA LEU A 85 1.88 0.20 -5.92
C LEU A 85 2.46 0.26 -7.33
N THR A 86 2.77 1.44 -7.85
CA THR A 86 3.42 1.60 -9.16
C THR A 86 4.75 0.84 -9.21
N VAL A 87 5.58 0.95 -8.17
CA VAL A 87 6.85 0.21 -8.07
C VAL A 87 6.62 -1.31 -8.02
N ALA A 88 5.62 -1.77 -7.27
CA ALA A 88 5.29 -3.19 -7.18
C ALA A 88 4.82 -3.75 -8.54
N ILE A 89 3.95 -3.02 -9.23
CA ILE A 89 3.46 -3.39 -10.57
C ILE A 89 4.61 -3.42 -11.58
N SER A 90 5.52 -2.44 -11.55
CA SER A 90 6.69 -2.40 -12.43
C SER A 90 7.54 -3.66 -12.28
N LYS A 91 7.87 -4.06 -11.04
CA LYS A 91 8.64 -5.28 -10.77
C LYS A 91 7.91 -6.55 -11.23
N MET A 92 6.60 -6.58 -11.04
CA MET A 92 5.79 -7.71 -11.51
C MET A 92 5.84 -7.82 -13.05
N SER A 93 5.78 -6.68 -13.75
CA SER A 93 5.91 -6.64 -15.22
C SER A 93 7.27 -7.15 -15.70
N ASP A 94 8.36 -6.75 -15.04
CA ASP A 94 9.71 -7.23 -15.36
C ASP A 94 9.83 -8.75 -15.17
N ASN A 95 9.29 -9.28 -14.08
CA ASN A 95 9.29 -10.72 -13.81
C ASN A 95 8.48 -11.50 -14.85
N ILE A 96 7.30 -11.00 -15.25
CA ILE A 96 6.49 -11.62 -16.31
C ILE A 96 7.26 -11.66 -17.62
N ARG A 97 7.93 -10.56 -18.00
CA ARG A 97 8.75 -10.50 -19.21
C ARG A 97 9.90 -11.51 -19.16
N ALA A 98 10.61 -11.61 -18.03
CA ALA A 98 11.68 -12.58 -17.85
C ALA A 98 11.18 -14.03 -17.92
N MET A 99 10.01 -14.33 -17.36
CA MET A 99 9.39 -15.66 -17.45
C MET A 99 8.99 -15.99 -18.89
N ALA A 100 8.39 -15.04 -19.63
CA ALA A 100 8.04 -15.24 -21.03
C ALA A 100 9.28 -15.52 -21.90
N GLN A 101 10.39 -14.80 -21.65
CA GLN A 101 11.66 -15.06 -22.34
C GLN A 101 12.23 -16.45 -22.03
N LYS A 102 12.14 -16.91 -20.78
CA LYS A 102 12.57 -18.26 -20.40
C LYS A 102 11.73 -19.34 -21.11
N ILE A 103 10.42 -19.15 -21.19
CA ILE A 103 9.52 -20.07 -21.90
C ILE A 103 9.91 -20.14 -23.39
N ALA A 104 10.09 -18.99 -24.04
CA ALA A 104 10.47 -18.95 -25.46
C ALA A 104 11.83 -19.64 -25.73
N LEU A 105 12.81 -19.49 -24.82
CA LEU A 105 14.10 -20.19 -24.95
C LEU A 105 13.94 -21.71 -24.78
N LEU A 106 13.13 -22.15 -23.82
CA LEU A 106 12.86 -23.57 -23.60
C LEU A 106 12.11 -24.21 -24.77
N GLU A 107 11.12 -23.51 -25.34
CA GLU A 107 10.41 -23.96 -26.54
C GLU A 107 11.36 -24.18 -27.72
N LYS A 108 12.29 -23.24 -27.93
CA LYS A 108 13.33 -23.35 -28.96
C LYS A 108 14.28 -24.54 -28.71
N GLU A 109 14.69 -24.77 -27.47
CA GLU A 109 15.58 -25.89 -27.13
C GLU A 109 14.87 -27.23 -27.40
N ILE A 110 13.58 -27.34 -27.06
CA ILE A 110 12.76 -28.52 -27.35
C ILE A 110 12.65 -28.76 -28.87
N GLU A 111 12.42 -27.70 -29.66
CA GLU A 111 12.36 -27.80 -31.12
C GLU A 111 13.68 -28.31 -31.71
N GLN A 112 14.81 -27.77 -31.27
CA GLN A 112 16.15 -28.20 -31.71
C GLN A 112 16.49 -29.64 -31.31
N LEU A 113 15.97 -30.13 -30.18
CA LEU A 113 16.16 -31.51 -29.77
C LEU A 113 15.36 -32.46 -30.67
N LYS A 114 14.13 -32.10 -31.04
CA LYS A 114 13.31 -32.89 -31.98
C LYS A 114 13.94 -32.98 -33.37
N GLU A 115 14.47 -31.88 -33.89
CA GLU A 115 15.18 -31.85 -35.19
C GLU A 115 16.45 -32.73 -35.22
N LYS A 116 17.04 -33.04 -34.06
CA LYS A 116 18.21 -33.93 -33.98
C LYS A 116 17.86 -35.41 -33.86
N GLU A 117 16.63 -35.71 -33.47
CA GLU A 117 16.12 -37.09 -33.35
C GLU A 117 15.51 -37.60 -34.67
N GLU A 118 15.18 -36.70 -35.62
CA GLU A 118 14.81 -37.00 -37.01
C GLU A 118 16.02 -37.14 -37.94
#